data_AF-A0A9D3SY32-F1
#
_entry.id   AF-A0A9D3SY32-F1
#
_cell.length_a   1.000
_cell.length_b   1.000
_cell.length_c   1.000
_cell.angle_alpha   90.00
_cell.angle_beta   90.00
_cell.angle_gamma   90.00
#
_symmetry.space_group_name_H-M   'P 1'
#
loop_
_entity.id
_entity.type
_entity.pdbx_description
1 polymer ?
#
loop_
_entity_poly.entity_id
_entity_poly.type
_entity_poly.pdbx_seq_one_letter_code
_entity_poly.pdbx_strand_id
1 'polypeptide(L)'
;MDFLWLLCVLLSAWCVSAERHSVYWNSTNPNFIGDEYTVHVHINDYLDIICPHYKRGEIPSQQAERYVLYMVDLEDYEVCKPHSFDQLRWECSRPFAAHAPEKFSEKFQRFTPFTLGKEFRQGESYYYISKPLHQHGSDCLRLKVTVVGPHDSKNHKKTTEKEEAMEGGKHGRTGAGGVHNPSNRLPADDPVAMIPVVQRSVGSSAVHVTPVSFFVTFLPVFLLLLH
;
A
#
# COMPACT_ATOMS: atom_id res chain seq x y z
N MET A 1 -4.68 35.35 -30.39
CA MET A 1 -4.21 35.02 -29.04
C MET A 1 -4.98 33.84 -28.44
N ASP A 2 -6.15 33.52 -28.99
CA ASP A 2 -7.05 32.46 -28.50
C ASP A 2 -6.58 31.03 -28.81
N PHE A 3 -5.87 30.82 -29.92
CA PHE A 3 -5.30 29.51 -30.28
C PHE A 3 -4.23 29.03 -29.29
N LEU A 4 -3.42 29.94 -28.75
CA LEU A 4 -2.41 29.60 -27.74
C LEU A 4 -3.08 29.21 -26.42
N TRP A 5 -4.20 29.85 -26.08
CA TRP A 5 -4.98 29.56 -24.89
C TRP A 5 -5.69 28.21 -25.00
N LEU A 6 -6.32 27.92 -26.14
CA LEU A 6 -6.90 26.60 -26.44
C LEU A 6 -5.84 25.50 -26.45
N LEU A 7 -4.65 25.77 -27.01
CA LEU A 7 -3.53 24.83 -26.99
C LEU A 7 -3.02 24.58 -25.56
N CYS A 8 -2.93 25.61 -24.70
CA CYS A 8 -2.56 25.46 -23.29
C CYS A 8 -3.61 24.69 -22.48
N VAL A 9 -4.90 24.84 -22.77
CA VAL A 9 -5.98 24.06 -22.13
C VAL A 9 -5.97 22.60 -22.60
N LEU A 10 -5.69 22.36 -23.89
CA LEU A 10 -5.54 21.00 -24.42
C LEU A 10 -4.27 20.32 -23.90
N LEU A 11 -3.17 21.05 -23.73
CA LEU A 11 -1.91 20.55 -23.14
C LEU A 11 -2.02 20.33 -21.62
N SER A 12 -2.80 21.13 -20.89
CA SER A 12 -3.04 20.91 -19.46
C SER A 12 -4.02 19.77 -19.20
N ALA A 13 -4.90 19.44 -20.16
CA ALA A 13 -5.74 18.25 -20.12
C ALA A 13 -4.95 16.94 -20.29
N TRP A 14 -3.67 17.01 -20.68
CA TRP A 14 -2.75 15.85 -20.69
C TRP A 14 -1.98 15.69 -19.37
N CYS A 15 -2.36 16.42 -18.32
CA CYS A 15 -1.91 16.08 -16.97
C CYS A 15 -2.35 14.65 -16.65
N VAL A 16 -1.39 13.72 -16.68
CA VAL A 16 -1.56 12.36 -16.18
C VAL A 16 -1.95 12.48 -14.70
N SER A 17 -3.23 12.23 -14.42
CA SER A 17 -3.72 12.14 -13.05
C SER A 17 -3.17 10.86 -12.43
N ALA A 18 -2.72 10.94 -11.18
CA ALA A 18 -2.34 9.75 -10.43
C ALA A 18 -3.54 8.82 -10.27
N GLU A 19 -3.40 7.57 -10.67
CA GLU A 19 -4.46 6.57 -10.53
C GLU A 19 -4.59 6.13 -9.07
N ARG A 20 -5.79 5.72 -8.67
CA ARG A 20 -6.07 5.20 -7.33
C ARG A 20 -6.57 3.77 -7.41
N HIS A 21 -5.83 2.86 -6.78
CA HIS A 21 -6.14 1.44 -6.67
C HIS A 21 -6.76 1.16 -5.32
N SER A 22 -7.96 0.56 -5.25
CA SER A 22 -8.64 0.27 -3.98
C SER A 22 -8.66 -1.23 -3.69
N VAL A 23 -8.22 -1.62 -2.49
CA VAL A 23 -8.20 -3.00 -2.01
C VAL A 23 -9.02 -3.10 -0.72
N TYR A 24 -10.09 -3.89 -0.74
CA TYR A 24 -10.88 -4.20 0.44
C TYR A 24 -10.22 -5.33 1.23
N TRP A 25 -9.71 -5.03 2.42
CA TRP A 25 -8.89 -5.94 3.22
C TRP A 25 -9.74 -6.72 4.24
N ASN A 26 -10.45 -7.75 3.76
CA ASN A 26 -11.26 -8.64 4.61
C ASN A 26 -11.21 -10.07 4.10
N SER A 27 -11.52 -11.02 4.98
CA SER A 27 -11.46 -12.46 4.67
C SER A 27 -12.47 -12.92 3.62
N THR A 28 -13.55 -12.15 3.43
CA THR A 28 -14.63 -12.44 2.50
C THR A 28 -14.33 -11.99 1.07
N ASN A 29 -13.27 -11.22 0.85
CA ASN A 29 -12.89 -10.75 -0.47
C ASN A 29 -12.28 -11.90 -1.29
N PRO A 30 -12.89 -12.31 -2.42
CA PRO A 30 -12.48 -13.49 -3.18
C PRO A 30 -11.06 -13.40 -3.72
N ASN A 31 -10.51 -12.20 -3.91
CA ASN A 31 -9.15 -12.02 -4.39
C ASN A 31 -8.10 -12.59 -3.40
N PHE A 32 -8.43 -12.70 -2.11
CA PHE A 32 -7.53 -13.28 -1.11
C PHE A 32 -7.65 -14.81 -0.97
N ILE A 33 -8.68 -15.45 -1.54
CA ILE A 33 -8.93 -16.90 -1.35
C ILE A 33 -7.84 -17.77 -2.01
N GLY A 34 -7.21 -17.27 -3.08
CA GLY A 34 -6.17 -17.98 -3.83
C GLY A 34 -4.73 -17.56 -3.49
N ASP A 35 -4.51 -16.69 -2.50
CA ASP A 35 -3.19 -16.22 -2.08
C ASP A 35 -2.29 -15.56 -3.17
N GLU A 36 -2.85 -15.24 -4.33
CA GLU A 36 -2.18 -14.65 -5.50
C GLU A 36 -2.59 -13.19 -5.76
N TYR A 37 -3.20 -12.51 -4.77
CA TYR A 37 -3.67 -11.14 -4.97
C TYR A 37 -2.52 -10.20 -5.29
N THR A 38 -2.48 -9.74 -6.54
CA THR A 38 -1.48 -8.80 -7.05
C THR A 38 -2.15 -7.56 -7.62
N VAL A 39 -1.60 -6.37 -7.31
CA VAL A 39 -2.01 -5.09 -7.89
C VAL A 39 -0.83 -4.47 -8.62
N HIS A 40 -1.06 -3.98 -9.83
CA HIS A 40 -0.06 -3.29 -10.64
C HIS A 40 -0.29 -1.80 -10.57
N VAL A 41 0.74 -1.05 -10.15
CA VAL A 41 0.67 0.41 -9.95
C VAL A 41 1.79 1.10 -10.72
N HIS A 42 1.62 2.38 -11.03
CA HIS A 42 2.68 3.22 -11.56
C HIS A 42 3.28 4.10 -10.47
N ILE A 43 4.46 4.67 -10.74
CA ILE A 43 5.01 5.71 -9.86
C ILE A 43 4.05 6.91 -9.83
N ASN A 44 3.83 7.43 -8.62
CA ASN A 44 2.88 8.46 -8.22
C ASN A 44 1.43 8.02 -8.07
N ASP A 45 1.07 6.79 -8.42
CA ASP A 45 -0.25 6.24 -8.10
C ASP A 45 -0.42 6.06 -6.59
N TYR A 46 -1.68 5.86 -6.19
CA TYR A 46 -2.06 5.58 -4.81
C TYR A 46 -2.66 4.18 -4.68
N LEU A 47 -2.31 3.49 -3.60
CA LEU A 47 -3.01 2.31 -3.13
C LEU A 47 -3.80 2.67 -1.87
N ASP A 48 -5.11 2.48 -1.95
CA ASP A 48 -6.05 2.66 -0.88
C ASP A 48 -6.44 1.29 -0.32
N ILE A 49 -5.90 0.94 0.84
CA ILE A 49 -6.30 -0.26 1.60
C ILE A 49 -7.47 0.12 2.51
N ILE A 50 -8.62 -0.48 2.27
CA ILE A 50 -9.88 -0.23 2.96
C ILE A 50 -10.09 -1.32 4.00
N CYS A 51 -10.12 -0.93 5.27
CA CYS A 51 -10.33 -1.85 6.40
C CYS A 51 -11.76 -2.43 6.42
N PRO A 52 -11.98 -3.58 7.08
CA PRO A 52 -13.32 -4.10 7.33
C PRO A 52 -14.20 -3.07 8.05
N HIS A 53 -15.44 -2.94 7.60
CA HIS A 53 -16.40 -1.99 8.18
C HIS A 53 -17.77 -2.62 8.28
N TYR A 54 -18.41 -2.40 9.43
CA TYR A 54 -19.70 -2.97 9.78
C TYR A 54 -20.58 -1.91 10.41
N LYS A 55 -21.90 -2.01 10.22
CA LYS A 55 -22.83 -1.12 10.92
C LYS A 55 -22.91 -1.54 12.39
N ARG A 56 -23.12 -0.56 13.28
CA ARG A 56 -23.33 -0.86 14.71
C ARG A 56 -24.58 -1.72 14.88
N GLY A 57 -24.43 -2.83 15.60
CA GLY A 57 -25.51 -3.78 15.87
C GLY A 57 -25.76 -4.80 14.76
N GLU A 58 -25.06 -4.71 13.63
CA GLU A 58 -25.15 -5.72 12.56
C GLU A 58 -24.49 -7.03 12.98
N ILE A 59 -23.30 -6.93 13.60
CA ILE A 59 -22.57 -8.06 14.17
C ILE A 59 -22.06 -7.75 15.58
N PRO A 60 -21.88 -8.78 16.43
CA PRO A 60 -21.16 -8.64 17.70
C PRO A 60 -19.74 -8.09 17.50
N SER A 61 -19.29 -7.25 18.43
CA SER A 61 -17.96 -6.65 18.35
C SER A 61 -16.82 -7.67 18.30
N GLN A 62 -16.99 -8.85 18.94
CA GLN A 62 -15.99 -9.92 18.89
C GLN A 62 -15.84 -10.51 17.49
N GLN A 63 -16.92 -10.57 16.71
CA GLN A 63 -16.92 -11.16 15.37
C GLN A 63 -16.37 -10.21 14.30
N ALA A 64 -16.28 -8.90 14.61
CA ALA A 64 -15.78 -7.92 13.66
C ALA A 64 -14.27 -8.08 13.42
N GLU A 65 -13.92 -8.32 12.16
CA GLU A 65 -12.54 -8.42 11.70
C GLU A 65 -11.74 -7.15 11.99
N ARG A 66 -10.52 -7.32 12.48
CA ARG A 66 -9.55 -6.26 12.80
C ARG A 66 -8.15 -6.77 12.49
N TYR A 67 -7.34 -5.95 11.84
CA TYR A 67 -6.03 -6.35 11.34
C TYR A 67 -4.92 -5.34 11.65
N VAL A 68 -3.72 -5.82 11.95
CA VAL A 68 -2.48 -5.05 11.87
C VAL A 68 -1.86 -5.35 10.51
N LEU A 69 -1.57 -4.31 9.74
CA LEU A 69 -0.96 -4.36 8.41
C LEU A 69 0.54 -4.12 8.52
N TYR A 70 1.31 -4.98 7.87
CA TYR A 70 2.76 -4.89 7.80
C TYR A 70 3.20 -4.77 6.35
N MET A 71 4.23 -3.97 6.11
CA MET A 71 4.97 -3.97 4.86
C MET A 71 6.24 -4.79 5.08
N VAL A 72 6.37 -5.90 4.36
CA VAL A 72 7.39 -6.93 4.64
C VAL A 72 8.23 -7.25 3.40
N ASP A 73 9.33 -7.96 3.62
CA ASP A 73 10.15 -8.53 2.55
C ASP A 73 9.53 -9.82 2.00
N LEU A 74 10.07 -10.35 0.91
CA LEU A 74 9.51 -11.50 0.21
C LEU A 74 9.49 -12.75 1.10
N GLU A 75 10.55 -12.98 1.87
CA GLU A 75 10.68 -14.16 2.75
C GLU A 75 9.58 -14.18 3.81
N ASP A 76 9.32 -13.02 4.43
CA ASP A 76 8.28 -12.82 5.43
C ASP A 76 6.87 -12.93 4.83
N TYR A 77 6.70 -12.48 3.58
CA TYR A 77 5.44 -12.60 2.83
C TYR A 77 5.08 -14.06 2.53
N GLU A 78 6.07 -14.87 2.14
CA GLU A 78 5.88 -16.29 1.81
C GLU A 78 5.44 -17.11 3.02
N VAL A 79 6.07 -16.90 4.17
CA VAL A 79 5.73 -17.59 5.43
C VAL A 79 4.60 -16.90 6.21
N CYS A 80 4.12 -15.77 5.69
CA CYS A 80 3.31 -14.78 6.38
C CYS A 80 3.68 -14.60 7.86
N LYS A 81 4.83 -14.00 8.11
CA LYS A 81 5.22 -13.63 9.47
C LYS A 81 6.05 -12.36 9.40
N PRO A 82 5.62 -11.25 10.03
CA PRO A 82 6.45 -10.07 10.11
C PRO A 82 7.67 -10.37 10.99
N HIS A 83 8.84 -9.91 10.55
CA HIS A 83 10.08 -10.02 11.29
C HIS A 83 10.13 -9.11 12.52
N SER A 84 9.63 -7.87 12.41
CA SER A 84 9.68 -6.89 13.50
C SER A 84 8.46 -5.96 13.54
N PHE A 85 8.30 -5.25 14.67
CA PHE A 85 7.26 -4.23 14.80
C PHE A 85 7.55 -2.99 13.93
N ASP A 86 8.80 -2.76 13.52
CA ASP A 86 9.17 -1.64 12.66
C ASP A 86 8.59 -1.77 11.24
N GLN A 87 8.20 -2.98 10.84
CA GLN A 87 7.47 -3.25 9.59
C GLN A 87 5.98 -2.89 9.68
N LEU A 88 5.47 -2.49 10.86
CA LEU A 88 4.08 -2.07 11.01
C LEU A 88 3.79 -0.86 10.14
N ARG A 89 2.80 -0.99 9.28
CA ARG A 89 2.39 0.07 8.35
C ARG A 89 1.10 0.75 8.75
N TRP A 90 0.13 -0.02 9.26
CA TRP A 90 -1.18 0.49 9.65
C TRP A 90 -1.94 -0.46 10.59
N GLU A 91 -2.94 0.05 11.31
CA GLU A 91 -3.85 -0.74 12.15
C GLU A 91 -5.32 -0.48 11.78
N CYS A 92 -6.00 -1.52 11.31
CA CYS A 92 -7.46 -1.55 11.12
C CYS A 92 -8.14 -1.87 12.45
N SER A 93 -8.28 -0.88 13.32
CA SER A 93 -8.76 -1.06 14.71
C SER A 93 -10.22 -0.64 14.92
N ARG A 94 -10.82 0.10 13.97
CA ARG A 94 -12.14 0.72 14.12
C ARG A 94 -13.19 0.18 13.14
N PRO A 95 -13.68 -1.07 13.29
CA PRO A 95 -14.65 -1.67 12.37
C PRO A 95 -16.03 -0.99 12.38
N PHE A 96 -16.37 -0.25 13.43
CA PHE A 96 -17.67 0.45 13.58
C PHE A 96 -17.54 1.97 13.49
N ALA A 97 -16.57 2.46 12.70
CA ALA A 97 -16.38 3.89 12.45
C ALA A 97 -17.69 4.54 11.96
N ALA A 98 -18.01 5.73 12.47
CA ALA A 98 -19.34 6.34 12.31
C ALA A 98 -19.64 6.85 10.90
N HIS A 99 -18.61 7.21 10.13
CA HIS A 99 -18.78 7.89 8.83
C HIS A 99 -18.41 7.01 7.65
N ALA A 100 -17.20 6.47 7.66
CA ALA A 100 -16.65 5.68 6.55
C ALA A 100 -15.71 4.61 7.11
N PRO A 101 -15.46 3.54 6.32
CA PRO A 101 -14.39 2.60 6.61
C PRO A 101 -13.06 3.32 6.85
N GLU A 102 -12.27 2.81 7.80
CA GLU A 102 -10.89 3.24 7.97
C GLU A 102 -10.10 2.91 6.70
N LYS A 103 -9.30 3.87 6.23
CA LYS A 103 -8.57 3.77 4.96
C LYS A 103 -7.14 4.19 5.14
N PHE A 104 -6.23 3.30 4.76
CA PHE A 104 -4.82 3.58 4.64
C PHE A 104 -4.48 3.87 3.18
N SER A 105 -3.82 4.99 2.93
CA SER A 105 -3.40 5.40 1.58
C SER A 105 -1.88 5.42 1.50
N GLU A 106 -1.32 4.61 0.60
CA GLU A 106 0.10 4.61 0.24
C GLU A 106 0.28 5.31 -1.10
N LYS A 107 1.27 6.19 -1.20
CA LYS A 107 1.67 6.81 -2.47
C LYS A 107 2.95 6.16 -2.97
N PHE A 108 2.93 5.65 -4.20
CA PHE A 108 4.09 5.01 -4.84
C PHE A 108 5.06 6.06 -5.38
N GLN A 109 5.65 6.86 -4.49
CA GLN A 109 6.57 7.92 -4.87
C GLN A 109 8.02 7.44 -4.87
N ARG A 110 8.81 7.97 -5.81
CA ARG A 110 10.23 7.63 -5.94
C ARG A 110 11.08 8.20 -4.81
N PHE A 111 10.70 9.37 -4.31
CA PHE A 111 11.40 10.07 -3.25
C PHE A 111 10.38 10.57 -2.24
N THR A 112 10.70 10.42 -0.96
CA THR A 112 9.83 10.88 0.12
C THR A 112 10.57 11.89 0.98
N PRO A 113 9.94 13.03 1.32
CA PRO A 113 10.55 14.00 2.23
C PRO A 113 10.53 13.54 3.70
N PHE A 114 9.87 12.41 4.00
CA PHE A 114 9.74 11.88 5.35
C PHE A 114 10.83 10.84 5.61
N THR A 115 11.58 10.97 6.70
CA THR A 115 12.72 10.08 7.00
C THR A 115 12.33 8.62 7.23
N LEU A 116 11.11 8.37 7.73
CA LEU A 116 10.54 7.02 7.88
C LEU A 116 9.56 6.69 6.73
N GLY A 117 9.54 7.50 5.67
CA GLY A 117 8.71 7.27 4.51
C GLY A 117 9.25 6.13 3.66
N LYS A 118 8.36 5.45 2.95
CA LYS A 118 8.77 4.44 1.97
C LYS A 118 9.00 5.07 0.60
N GLU A 119 10.12 4.70 -0.02
CA GLU A 119 10.43 5.01 -1.41
C GLU A 119 10.20 3.78 -2.29
N PHE A 120 9.65 4.02 -3.49
CA PHE A 120 9.25 2.99 -4.43
C PHE A 120 10.02 3.11 -5.76
N ARG A 121 10.39 1.97 -6.33
CA ARG A 121 11.14 1.86 -7.58
C ARG A 121 10.33 1.11 -8.62
N GLN A 122 10.48 1.53 -9.88
CA GLN A 122 9.87 0.85 -11.02
C GLN A 122 10.50 -0.53 -11.23
N GLY A 123 9.70 -1.50 -11.62
CA GLY A 123 10.10 -2.90 -11.81
C GLY A 123 10.16 -3.70 -10.50
N GLU A 124 10.03 -3.06 -9.34
CA GLU A 124 10.08 -3.74 -8.05
C GLU A 124 8.70 -4.18 -7.57
N SER A 125 8.69 -5.23 -6.73
CA SER A 125 7.49 -5.70 -6.04
C SER A 125 7.60 -5.46 -4.54
N TYR A 126 6.49 -5.07 -3.94
CA TYR A 126 6.35 -4.75 -2.53
C TYR A 126 5.24 -5.59 -1.92
N TYR A 127 5.44 -6.04 -0.68
CA TYR A 127 4.59 -7.06 -0.08
C TYR A 127 3.92 -6.53 1.18
N TYR A 128 2.61 -6.78 1.28
CA TYR A 128 1.81 -6.45 2.44
C TYR A 128 1.21 -7.72 2.99
N ILE A 129 1.26 -7.88 4.31
CA ILE A 129 0.60 -8.97 5.03
C ILE A 129 -0.21 -8.40 6.20
N SER A 130 -1.12 -9.21 6.73
CA SER A 130 -1.87 -8.83 7.92
C SER A 130 -1.88 -9.92 8.99
N LYS A 131 -1.99 -9.47 10.24
CA LYS A 131 -2.26 -10.32 11.39
C LYS A 131 -3.55 -9.87 12.08
N PRO A 132 -4.46 -10.79 12.43
CA PRO A 132 -5.69 -10.42 13.11
C PRO A 132 -5.39 -9.94 14.53
N LEU A 133 -6.06 -8.87 14.99
CA LEU A 133 -5.89 -8.35 16.37
C LEU A 133 -6.50 -9.28 17.43
N HIS A 134 -7.45 -10.11 17.03
CA HIS A 134 -8.15 -11.07 17.90
C HIS A 134 -8.06 -12.46 17.27
N GLN A 135 -8.37 -13.53 18.02
CA GLN A 135 -8.33 -14.93 17.53
C GLN A 135 -9.34 -15.28 16.40
N HIS A 136 -9.89 -14.28 15.72
CA HIS A 136 -10.77 -14.44 14.56
C HIS A 136 -9.94 -14.27 13.28
N GLY A 137 -9.64 -15.40 12.63
CA GLY A 137 -8.90 -15.47 11.36
C GLY A 137 -7.68 -16.38 11.48
N SER A 138 -7.72 -17.56 10.87
CA SER A 138 -6.56 -18.47 10.78
C SER A 138 -5.59 -18.04 9.69
N ASP A 139 -6.09 -17.31 8.69
CA ASP A 139 -5.38 -17.15 7.43
C ASP A 139 -4.86 -15.72 7.28
N CYS A 140 -3.62 -15.63 6.85
CA CYS A 140 -2.98 -14.37 6.60
C CYS A 140 -3.43 -13.81 5.27
N LEU A 141 -4.14 -12.69 5.29
CA LEU A 141 -4.38 -11.94 4.06
C LEU A 141 -3.05 -11.31 3.64
N ARG A 142 -2.68 -11.51 2.37
CA ARG A 142 -1.44 -11.02 1.78
C ARG A 142 -1.68 -10.44 0.40
N LEU A 143 -0.96 -9.36 0.08
CA LEU A 143 -1.07 -8.61 -1.16
C LEU A 143 0.33 -8.34 -1.70
N LYS A 144 0.54 -8.64 -2.98
CA LYS A 144 1.71 -8.21 -3.75
C LYS A 144 1.37 -6.96 -4.53
N VAL A 145 2.25 -5.96 -4.53
CA VAL A 145 2.09 -4.75 -5.31
C VAL A 145 3.32 -4.57 -6.20
N THR A 146 3.13 -4.67 -7.51
CA THR A 146 4.22 -4.53 -8.49
C THR A 146 4.16 -3.15 -9.13
N VAL A 147 5.26 -2.41 -9.04
CA VAL A 147 5.38 -1.10 -9.68
C VAL A 147 5.79 -1.31 -11.14
N VAL A 148 4.88 -1.02 -12.07
CA VAL A 148 5.07 -1.25 -13.50
C VAL A 148 6.27 -0.46 -14.01
N GLY A 149 7.20 -1.17 -14.66
CA GLY A 149 8.35 -0.57 -15.33
C GLY A 149 8.02 -0.08 -16.75
N PRO A 150 8.90 0.73 -17.37
CA PRO A 150 8.71 1.25 -18.73
C PRO A 150 8.56 0.17 -19.80
N HIS A 151 9.02 -1.06 -19.51
CA HIS A 151 9.00 -2.18 -20.46
C HIS A 151 7.79 -3.12 -20.29
N ASP A 152 7.06 -3.04 -19.17
CA ASP A 152 6.00 -4.01 -18.83
C ASP A 152 4.60 -3.56 -19.28
N SER A 153 4.44 -2.29 -19.69
CA SER A 153 3.15 -1.72 -20.09
C SER A 153 2.52 -2.37 -21.34
N LYS A 154 3.24 -3.22 -22.07
CA LYS A 154 2.78 -3.83 -23.33
C LYS A 154 2.14 -5.21 -23.19
N ASN A 155 2.27 -5.89 -22.05
CA ASN A 155 1.91 -7.32 -21.93
C ASN A 155 0.72 -7.66 -21.03
N HIS A 156 0.14 -6.71 -20.29
CA HIS A 156 -0.91 -7.06 -19.31
C HIS A 156 -2.30 -7.42 -19.88
N LYS A 157 -2.48 -7.44 -21.21
CA LYS A 157 -3.77 -7.82 -21.83
C LYS A 157 -3.82 -9.25 -22.38
N LYS A 158 -2.75 -10.04 -22.30
CA LYS A 158 -2.77 -11.40 -22.83
C LYS A 158 -1.74 -12.25 -22.10
N THR A 159 -2.20 -13.22 -21.31
CA THR A 159 -1.87 -14.66 -21.39
C THR A 159 -2.17 -15.31 -20.01
N THR A 160 -3.28 -16.04 -19.84
CA THR A 160 -3.49 -17.51 -20.07
C THR A 160 -2.74 -18.32 -19.00
N GLU A 161 -3.42 -19.05 -18.10
CA GLU A 161 -3.90 -20.43 -18.30
C GLU A 161 -2.89 -21.35 -19.02
N LYS A 162 -2.50 -22.44 -18.32
CA LYS A 162 -1.77 -23.66 -18.77
C LYS A 162 -0.32 -23.46 -19.24
N GLU A 163 0.65 -24.27 -18.83
CA GLU A 163 0.62 -25.73 -18.70
C GLU A 163 1.74 -26.25 -17.77
N GLU A 164 1.48 -27.40 -17.15
CA GLU A 164 2.36 -28.16 -16.27
C GLU A 164 3.42 -29.00 -17.03
N ALA A 165 4.39 -29.47 -16.23
CA ALA A 165 5.12 -30.74 -16.29
C ALA A 165 6.33 -30.89 -17.26
N MET A 166 7.52 -31.08 -16.65
CA MET A 166 8.29 -32.31 -16.83
C MET A 166 9.27 -32.53 -15.67
N GLU A 167 9.28 -33.76 -15.19
CA GLU A 167 9.99 -34.40 -14.08
C GLU A 167 11.46 -34.74 -14.39
N GLY A 168 12.29 -34.94 -13.34
CA GLY A 168 13.36 -35.95 -13.41
C GLY A 168 14.68 -35.68 -12.67
N GLY A 169 14.94 -36.45 -11.58
CA GLY A 169 16.26 -37.10 -11.41
C GLY A 169 17.19 -36.70 -10.25
N LYS A 170 16.95 -37.26 -9.06
CA LYS A 170 17.85 -38.02 -8.16
C LYS A 170 19.38 -37.75 -8.21
N HIS A 171 20.02 -37.48 -7.05
CA HIS A 171 21.21 -38.19 -6.51
C HIS A 171 21.57 -37.63 -5.11
N GLY A 172 21.83 -38.52 -4.14
CA GLY A 172 22.16 -38.16 -2.76
C GLY A 172 23.65 -38.29 -2.40
N ARG A 173 24.04 -37.73 -1.26
CA ARG A 173 24.91 -38.34 -0.22
C ARG A 173 25.21 -37.37 0.93
N THR A 174 24.94 -37.88 2.14
CA THR A 174 25.63 -37.72 3.43
C THR A 174 26.88 -36.84 3.52
N GLY A 175 26.94 -36.00 4.55
CA GLY A 175 28.16 -35.42 5.09
C GLY A 175 27.91 -34.68 6.41
N ALA A 176 28.09 -35.36 7.53
CA ALA A 176 28.09 -34.79 8.87
C ALA A 176 29.37 -33.97 9.12
N GLY A 177 29.27 -32.92 9.94
CA GLY A 177 30.44 -32.18 10.41
C GLY A 177 30.07 -30.90 11.17
N GLY A 178 29.65 -31.04 12.43
CA GLY A 178 29.68 -29.93 13.38
C GLY A 178 31.06 -29.82 14.01
N VAL A 179 31.59 -28.60 14.11
CA VAL A 179 32.62 -28.23 15.10
C VAL A 179 32.40 -26.78 15.50
N HIS A 180 32.21 -26.58 16.80
CA HIS A 180 32.17 -25.32 17.51
C HIS A 180 33.58 -24.69 17.61
N ASN A 181 33.69 -23.35 17.64
CA ASN A 181 34.40 -22.65 18.72
C ASN A 181 34.06 -21.14 18.73
N PRO A 182 33.95 -20.48 19.91
CA PRO A 182 33.47 -19.12 20.06
C PRO A 182 34.61 -18.11 20.33
N SER A 183 34.19 -16.87 20.60
CA SER A 183 34.91 -15.76 21.23
C SER A 183 35.55 -14.72 20.30
N ASN A 184 34.90 -13.55 20.25
CA ASN A 184 35.53 -12.26 20.50
C ASN A 184 34.43 -11.25 20.91
N ARG A 185 34.24 -11.11 22.21
CA ARG A 185 33.62 -9.94 22.85
C ARG A 185 34.75 -9.05 23.36
N LEU A 186 34.70 -7.75 23.10
CA LEU A 186 34.99 -6.69 24.06
C LEU A 186 34.21 -5.41 23.66
N PRO A 187 33.91 -4.52 24.63
CA PRO A 187 32.71 -3.69 24.67
C PRO A 187 32.94 -2.24 24.23
N ALA A 188 31.87 -1.51 23.93
CA ALA A 188 31.90 -0.04 23.88
C ALA A 188 30.52 0.54 24.27
N ASP A 189 30.51 1.11 25.48
CA ASP A 189 29.82 2.31 25.96
C ASP A 189 28.42 2.71 25.46
N ASP A 190 27.50 2.77 26.43
CA ASP A 190 26.21 3.48 26.39
C ASP A 190 26.39 5.01 26.34
N PRO A 191 25.71 5.71 25.43
CA PRO A 191 25.34 7.11 25.65
C PRO A 191 23.87 7.24 26.06
N VAL A 192 23.71 7.63 27.31
CA VAL A 192 22.67 8.51 27.89
C VAL A 192 21.49 8.86 26.97
N ALA A 193 20.31 8.43 27.41
CA ALA A 193 19.02 8.86 26.94
C ALA A 193 18.86 10.39 26.95
N MET A 194 18.50 10.96 25.80
CA MET A 194 17.80 12.24 25.73
C MET A 194 16.41 11.97 25.15
N ILE A 195 15.42 12.06 26.02
CA ILE A 195 14.00 11.96 25.70
C ILE A 195 13.53 13.36 25.29
N PRO A 196 13.18 13.62 24.01
CA PRO A 196 12.43 14.83 23.68
C PRO A 196 10.95 14.63 24.04
N VAL A 197 10.45 15.45 24.96
CA VAL A 197 9.02 15.59 25.24
C VAL A 197 8.35 16.24 24.02
N VAL A 198 7.73 15.44 23.16
CA VAL A 198 6.92 15.96 22.05
C VAL A 198 5.56 16.38 22.60
N GLN A 199 5.33 17.68 22.67
CA GLN A 199 4.01 18.25 22.98
C GLN A 199 3.03 17.95 21.83
N ARG A 200 1.89 17.35 22.16
CA ARG A 200 0.73 17.22 21.26
C ARG A 200 0.27 18.60 20.79
N SER A 201 0.43 18.90 19.50
CA SER A 201 -0.32 20.00 18.89
C SER A 201 -1.70 19.47 18.47
N VAL A 202 -2.73 20.09 19.04
CA VAL A 202 -4.12 19.93 18.60
C VAL A 202 -4.34 20.97 17.51
N GLY A 203 -4.31 20.53 16.26
CA GLY A 203 -4.65 21.34 15.10
C GLY A 203 -6.02 20.95 14.54
N SER A 204 -7.09 21.51 15.09
CA SER A 204 -8.40 21.54 14.45
C SER A 204 -8.42 22.63 13.38
N SER A 205 -8.64 22.25 12.12
CA SER A 205 -9.60 22.87 11.20
C SER A 205 -9.43 22.27 9.81
N ALA A 206 -10.33 21.36 9.45
CA ALA A 206 -10.57 20.95 8.08
C ALA A 206 -11.31 22.10 7.36
N VAL A 207 -10.59 22.90 6.59
CA VAL A 207 -11.20 23.76 5.58
C VAL A 207 -11.35 22.91 4.33
N HIS A 208 -12.59 22.53 4.01
CA HIS A 208 -12.95 21.99 2.71
C HIS A 208 -12.68 23.05 1.65
N VAL A 209 -11.57 22.93 0.92
CA VAL A 209 -11.40 23.63 -0.36
C VAL A 209 -12.19 22.83 -1.39
N THR A 210 -13.47 23.16 -1.53
CA THR A 210 -14.25 22.77 -2.70
C THR A 210 -13.56 23.37 -3.93
N PRO A 211 -13.32 22.60 -5.00
CA PRO A 211 -12.91 23.22 -6.26
C PRO A 211 -14.12 24.04 -6.74
N VAL A 212 -14.05 25.36 -6.56
CA VAL A 212 -14.97 26.28 -7.24
C VAL A 212 -14.65 26.15 -8.71
N SER A 213 -15.43 25.27 -9.33
CA SER A 213 -15.77 25.14 -10.73
C SER A 213 -15.07 26.16 -11.63
N PHE A 214 -14.15 25.65 -12.45
CA PHE A 214 -13.58 26.32 -13.62
C PHE A 214 -14.65 26.98 -14.52
N PHE A 215 -15.94 26.67 -14.35
CA PHE A 215 -17.04 27.28 -15.07
C PHE A 215 -17.34 28.74 -14.70
N VAL A 216 -16.97 29.21 -13.50
CA VAL A 216 -17.34 30.59 -13.06
C VAL A 216 -16.41 31.66 -13.63
N THR A 217 -15.18 31.30 -14.04
CA THR A 217 -14.21 32.25 -14.61
C THR A 217 -14.29 32.40 -16.13
N PHE A 218 -14.92 31.44 -16.83
CA PHE A 218 -15.03 31.48 -18.30
C PHE A 218 -16.35 32.05 -18.83
N LEU A 219 -17.42 32.03 -18.01
CA LEU A 219 -18.70 32.61 -18.39
C LEU A 219 -18.63 34.12 -18.74
N PRO A 220 -17.91 34.98 -18.00
CA PRO A 220 -17.82 36.40 -18.36
C PRO A 220 -16.94 36.65 -19.59
N VAL A 221 -15.96 35.78 -19.86
CA VAL A 221 -15.07 35.89 -21.04
C VAL A 221 -15.79 35.44 -22.31
N PHE A 222 -16.64 34.41 -22.22
CA PHE A 222 -17.44 33.94 -23.36
C PHE A 222 -18.49 34.97 -23.79
N LEU A 223 -19.07 35.73 -22.84
CA LEU A 223 -20.03 36.80 -23.14
C LEU A 223 -19.39 38.06 -23.75
N LEU A 224 -18.09 38.30 -23.52
CA LEU A 224 -17.35 39.41 -24.13
C LEU A 224 -16.86 39.10 -25.55
N LEU A 225 -16.83 37.83 -25.97
CA LEU A 225 -16.48 37.39 -27.33
C LEU A 225 -17.70 37.30 -28.28
N LEU A 226 -18.91 37.51 -27.74
CA LEU A 226 -20.19 37.46 -28.47
C LEU A 226 -20.76 38.86 -28.81
N HIS A 227 -20.00 39.92 -28.55
CA HIS A 227 -20.22 41.29 -29.04
C HIS A 227 -18.97 41.80 -29.75
#